data_AF-A0A7S2DPK5-F1
#
_entry.id   AF-A0A7S2DPK5-F1
#
_cell.length_a   1.000
_cell.length_b   1.000
_cell.length_c   1.000
_cell.angle_alpha   90.00
_cell.angle_beta   90.00
_cell.angle_gamma   90.00
#
_symmetry.space_group_name_H-M   'P 1'
#
loop_
_entity.id
_entity.type
_entity.pdbx_description
1 polymer ?
#
loop_
_entity_poly.entity_id
_entity_poly.type
_entity_poly.pdbx_seq_one_letter_code
_entity_poly.pdbx_strand_id
1 'polypeptide(L)'
;QQYRTAWGAKDPNGTVSSVNSQGQVTYSMDCSGAGNGYWWLSPKCRENTSRCLPYFTGGNGWRVNEIVHKATAYDMPVAVSVLASWGTYTILPKQKRGIFYWWWPDALFTAQRPKRVVFPT
;
A
#
# COMPACT_ATOMS: atom_id res chain seq x y z
N GLN A 1 10.30 -4.13 -14.31
CA GLN A 1 9.50 -5.34 -13.97
C GLN A 1 9.40 -5.64 -12.44
N GLN A 2 9.89 -4.79 -11.52
CA GLN A 2 10.07 -5.16 -10.09
C GLN A 2 8.97 -4.71 -9.11
N TYR A 3 7.82 -4.21 -9.58
CA TYR A 3 6.72 -3.75 -8.73
C TYR A 3 5.42 -4.48 -9.03
N ARG A 4 5.49 -5.79 -9.30
CA ARG A 4 4.23 -6.57 -9.33
C ARG A 4 3.61 -6.47 -7.95
N THR A 5 2.37 -6.07 -7.94
CA THR A 5 1.57 -5.94 -6.75
C THR A 5 0.70 -7.18 -6.56
N ALA A 6 0.37 -7.56 -5.32
CA ALA A 6 -0.55 -8.68 -5.07
C ALA A 6 -2.02 -8.31 -5.33
N TRP A 7 -2.26 -7.02 -5.52
CA TRP A 7 -3.37 -6.49 -6.29
C TRP A 7 -3.71 -7.39 -7.47
N GLY A 8 -4.98 -7.81 -7.57
CA GLY A 8 -5.48 -8.60 -8.70
C GLY A 8 -5.28 -7.90 -10.04
N ALA A 9 -5.67 -8.56 -11.13
CA ALA A 9 -5.61 -7.96 -12.45
C ALA A 9 -6.36 -6.61 -12.45
N LYS A 10 -5.67 -5.56 -12.93
CA LYS A 10 -6.24 -4.24 -13.15
C LYS A 10 -7.39 -4.36 -14.14
N ASP A 11 -8.56 -3.83 -13.81
CA ASP A 11 -9.66 -3.75 -14.78
C ASP A 11 -9.39 -2.65 -15.83
N PRO A 12 -10.17 -2.58 -16.94
CA PRO A 12 -9.99 -1.56 -17.96
C PRO A 12 -10.11 -0.11 -17.45
N ASN A 13 -10.79 0.09 -16.31
CA ASN A 13 -10.99 1.39 -15.68
C ASN A 13 -9.87 1.76 -14.70
N GLY A 14 -8.91 0.85 -14.47
CA GLY A 14 -7.82 1.05 -13.53
C GLY A 14 -8.15 0.80 -12.07
N THR A 15 -9.32 0.21 -11.81
CA THR A 15 -9.67 -0.31 -10.51
C THR A 15 -8.94 -1.62 -10.28
N VAL A 16 -8.51 -1.79 -9.04
CA VAL A 16 -7.87 -3.01 -8.57
C VAL A 16 -8.67 -3.53 -7.40
N SER A 17 -9.04 -4.81 -7.49
CA SER A 17 -9.81 -5.51 -6.47
C SER A 17 -8.99 -6.60 -5.80
N SER A 18 -9.17 -6.75 -4.49
CA SER A 18 -8.74 -7.95 -3.76
C SER A 18 -9.86 -8.96 -3.75
N VAL A 19 -9.53 -10.24 -3.97
CA VAL A 19 -10.49 -11.33 -4.10
C VAL A 19 -10.13 -12.41 -3.07
N ASN A 20 -11.12 -12.92 -2.33
CA ASN A 20 -10.91 -14.01 -1.39
C ASN A 20 -10.81 -15.37 -2.12
N SER A 21 -10.55 -16.46 -1.39
CA SER A 21 -10.49 -17.82 -1.94
C SER A 21 -11.82 -18.33 -2.54
N GLN A 22 -12.92 -17.62 -2.31
CA GLN A 22 -14.26 -17.93 -2.81
C GLN A 22 -14.61 -17.12 -4.07
N GLY A 23 -13.67 -16.35 -4.61
CA GLY A 23 -13.90 -15.51 -5.80
C GLY A 23 -14.66 -14.22 -5.53
N GLN A 24 -14.90 -13.85 -4.27
CA GLN A 24 -15.60 -12.62 -3.91
C GLN A 24 -14.64 -11.45 -3.73
N VAL A 25 -15.02 -10.28 -4.25
CA VAL A 25 -14.30 -9.02 -4.04
C VAL A 25 -14.42 -8.59 -2.58
N THR A 26 -13.28 -8.42 -1.90
CA THR A 26 -13.22 -7.98 -0.50
C THR A 26 -13.08 -6.47 -0.36
N TYR A 27 -12.39 -5.84 -1.30
CA TYR A 27 -12.36 -4.39 -1.47
C TYR A 27 -11.92 -4.06 -2.91
N SER A 28 -12.22 -2.85 -3.36
CA SER A 28 -11.77 -2.28 -4.63
C SER A 28 -11.20 -0.89 -4.43
N MET A 29 -10.17 -0.54 -5.19
CA MET A 29 -9.59 0.78 -5.16
C MET A 29 -9.27 1.28 -6.55
N ASP A 30 -9.49 2.57 -6.75
CA ASP A 30 -9.08 3.27 -7.95
C ASP A 30 -7.57 3.51 -7.95
N CYS A 31 -6.86 2.75 -8.77
CA CYS A 31 -5.43 2.90 -9.04
C CYS A 31 -5.19 3.51 -10.43
N SER A 32 -6.21 4.12 -11.04
CA SER A 32 -6.10 4.81 -12.32
C SER A 32 -5.22 6.07 -12.21
N GLY A 33 -4.75 6.59 -13.35
CA GLY A 33 -3.88 7.77 -13.39
C GLY A 33 -2.39 7.49 -13.13
N ALA A 34 -1.68 8.47 -12.55
CA ALA A 34 -0.23 8.50 -12.39
C ALA A 34 0.36 7.37 -11.51
N GLY A 35 -0.49 6.59 -10.84
CA GLY A 35 -0.12 5.38 -10.09
C GLY A 35 0.11 4.14 -10.98
N ASN A 36 -0.04 4.26 -12.31
CA ASN A 36 0.15 3.20 -13.30
C ASN A 36 -0.65 1.91 -13.04
N GLY A 37 -1.70 1.95 -12.20
CA GLY A 37 -2.47 0.76 -11.82
C GLY A 37 -1.87 -0.08 -10.67
N TYR A 38 -0.74 0.33 -10.11
CA TYR A 38 -0.03 -0.42 -9.04
C TYR A 38 -0.07 0.31 -7.69
N TRP A 39 -0.43 1.58 -7.71
CA TRP A 39 -0.47 2.45 -6.56
C TRP A 39 -1.83 3.12 -6.46
N TRP A 40 -2.45 2.99 -5.29
CA TRP A 40 -3.52 3.90 -4.93
C TRP A 40 -2.91 5.19 -4.41
N LEU A 41 -3.34 6.31 -4.98
CA LEU A 41 -2.87 7.65 -4.60
C LEU A 41 -3.91 8.33 -3.71
N SER A 42 -3.47 8.70 -2.50
CA SER A 42 -4.25 9.61 -1.65
C SER A 42 -4.59 10.91 -2.38
N PRO A 43 -5.65 11.65 -1.98
CA PRO A 43 -6.02 12.90 -2.65
C PRO A 43 -4.85 13.87 -2.84
N LYS A 44 -3.99 14.05 -1.82
CA LYS A 44 -2.78 14.88 -1.91
C LYS A 44 -1.72 14.41 -2.90
N CYS A 45 -1.75 13.13 -3.22
CA CYS A 45 -0.81 12.48 -4.12
C CYS A 45 -1.21 12.55 -5.59
N ARG A 46 -2.46 12.89 -5.90
CA ARG A 46 -2.99 12.86 -7.28
C ARG A 46 -2.46 14.01 -8.13
N GLU A 47 -2.15 15.15 -7.51
CA GLU A 47 -1.59 16.32 -8.21
C GLU A 47 -0.08 16.18 -8.46
N ASN A 48 0.67 15.59 -7.52
CA ASN A 48 2.11 15.41 -7.64
C ASN A 48 2.58 14.14 -6.92
N THR A 49 2.83 13.09 -7.69
CA THR A 49 3.24 11.78 -7.17
C THR A 49 4.62 11.77 -6.53
N SER A 50 5.49 12.73 -6.87
CA SER A 50 6.83 12.84 -6.29
C SER A 50 6.80 13.32 -4.82
N ARG A 51 5.68 13.86 -4.35
CA ARG A 51 5.50 14.26 -2.94
C ARG A 51 4.98 13.14 -2.05
N CYS A 52 4.68 11.98 -2.62
CA CYS A 52 4.08 10.87 -1.91
C CYS A 52 5.09 10.07 -1.12
N LEU A 53 4.71 9.73 0.11
CA LEU A 53 5.35 8.71 0.91
C LEU A 53 4.84 7.33 0.45
N PRO A 54 5.71 6.40 0.06
CA PRO A 54 5.28 5.06 -0.28
C PRO A 54 4.80 4.33 0.99
N TYR A 55 3.64 3.69 0.90
CA TYR A 55 3.11 2.77 1.89
C TYR A 55 3.11 1.35 1.32
N PHE A 56 3.83 0.45 1.98
CA PHE A 56 3.94 -0.95 1.57
C PHE A 56 3.13 -1.87 2.48
N THR A 57 2.36 -2.77 1.88
CA THR A 57 1.74 -3.90 2.58
C THR A 57 1.89 -5.17 1.75
N GLY A 58 1.48 -6.31 2.30
CA GLY A 58 1.60 -7.62 1.67
C GLY A 58 0.30 -8.44 1.74
N GLY A 59 0.41 -9.72 1.36
CA GLY A 59 -0.72 -10.65 1.30
C GLY A 59 -1.82 -10.15 0.37
N ASN A 60 -3.08 -10.32 0.76
CA ASN A 60 -4.24 -9.81 0.04
C ASN A 60 -4.60 -8.36 0.45
N GLY A 61 -3.58 -7.59 0.86
CA GLY A 61 -3.68 -6.20 1.31
C GLY A 61 -4.05 -6.04 2.77
N TRP A 62 -3.12 -6.40 3.64
CA TRP A 62 -3.29 -6.22 5.08
C TRP A 62 -3.53 -4.75 5.43
N ARG A 63 -4.67 -4.49 6.07
CA ARG A 63 -5.13 -3.19 6.59
C ARG A 63 -5.12 -2.06 5.55
N VAL A 64 -5.31 -2.38 4.26
CA VAL A 64 -5.34 -1.34 3.22
C VAL A 64 -6.53 -0.39 3.39
N ASN A 65 -7.72 -0.91 3.67
CA ASN A 65 -8.92 -0.10 3.94
C ASN A 65 -8.68 0.91 5.09
N GLU A 66 -8.01 0.47 6.14
CA GLU A 66 -7.70 1.30 7.30
C GLU A 66 -6.77 2.46 6.93
N ILE A 67 -5.64 2.18 6.25
CA ILE A 67 -4.71 3.25 5.89
C ILE A 67 -5.30 4.20 4.84
N VAL A 68 -6.12 3.72 3.92
CA VAL A 68 -6.76 4.55 2.90
C VAL A 68 -7.74 5.54 3.52
N HIS A 69 -8.56 5.08 4.47
CA HIS A 69 -9.44 5.96 5.23
C HIS A 69 -8.66 6.96 6.07
N LYS A 70 -7.64 6.52 6.79
CA LYS A 70 -6.80 7.42 7.61
C LYS A 70 -6.04 8.43 6.75
N ALA A 71 -5.49 8.01 5.63
CA ALA A 71 -4.79 8.88 4.68
C ALA A 71 -5.71 9.97 4.14
N THR A 72 -6.96 9.63 3.86
CA THR A 72 -7.96 10.58 3.39
C THR A 72 -8.42 11.51 4.50
N ALA A 73 -8.71 10.98 5.70
CA ALA A 73 -9.19 11.75 6.84
C ALA A 73 -8.14 12.72 7.40
N TYR A 74 -6.87 12.32 7.41
CA TYR A 74 -5.75 13.09 7.95
C TYR A 74 -4.91 13.78 6.86
N ASP A 75 -5.42 13.84 5.63
CA ASP A 75 -4.78 14.57 4.53
C ASP A 75 -3.31 14.14 4.28
N MET A 76 -3.02 12.85 4.45
CA MET A 76 -1.67 12.32 4.37
C MET A 76 -1.24 12.16 2.90
N PRO A 77 -0.02 12.57 2.53
CA PRO A 77 0.51 12.37 1.18
C PRO A 77 1.08 10.95 1.04
N VAL A 78 0.21 9.93 0.99
CA VAL A 78 0.64 8.52 0.85
C VAL A 78 0.22 7.90 -0.48
N ALA A 79 1.10 7.05 -1.01
CA ALA A 79 0.82 6.16 -2.13
C ALA A 79 0.84 4.72 -1.62
N VAL A 80 -0.26 3.99 -1.73
CA VAL A 80 -0.42 2.65 -1.15
C VAL A 80 -0.20 1.58 -2.21
N SER A 81 0.64 0.59 -1.91
CA SER A 81 0.88 -0.58 -2.76
C SER A 81 0.91 -1.87 -1.95
N VAL A 82 0.30 -2.92 -2.50
CA VAL A 82 0.34 -4.29 -1.96
C VAL A 82 1.36 -5.06 -2.77
N LEU A 83 2.41 -5.57 -2.15
CA LEU A 83 3.53 -6.21 -2.84
C LEU A 83 3.21 -7.68 -3.15
N ALA A 84 3.55 -8.14 -4.37
CA ALA A 84 3.14 -9.45 -4.90
C ALA A 84 3.67 -10.67 -4.14
N SER A 85 4.75 -10.52 -3.38
CA SER A 85 5.37 -11.65 -2.69
C SER A 85 5.93 -11.25 -1.34
N TRP A 86 6.04 -12.23 -0.46
CA TRP A 86 6.73 -12.10 0.81
C TRP A 86 8.18 -11.62 0.64
N GLY A 87 8.90 -12.16 -0.36
CA GLY A 87 10.26 -11.73 -0.66
C GLY A 87 10.35 -10.24 -0.98
N THR A 88 9.47 -9.74 -1.87
CA THR A 88 9.43 -8.31 -2.19
C THR A 88 9.05 -7.45 -0.98
N TYR A 89 8.08 -7.91 -0.19
CA TYR A 89 7.61 -7.21 1.00
C TYR A 89 8.63 -7.12 2.13
N THR A 90 9.49 -8.12 2.29
CA THR A 90 10.56 -8.09 3.28
C THR A 90 11.79 -7.29 2.84
N ILE A 91 11.92 -6.99 1.55
CA ILE A 91 13.05 -6.24 0.97
C ILE A 91 12.73 -4.76 0.84
N LEU A 92 11.57 -4.38 0.27
CA LEU A 92 11.30 -2.98 -0.07
C LEU A 92 11.28 -2.02 1.13
N PRO A 93 10.66 -2.35 2.28
CA PRO A 93 10.73 -1.51 3.48
C PRO A 93 12.14 -1.32 4.03
N LYS A 94 13.09 -2.21 3.68
CA LYS A 94 14.50 -2.08 4.08
C LYS A 94 15.28 -1.14 3.16
N GLN A 95 14.87 -1.03 1.90
CA GLN A 95 15.58 -0.27 0.86
C GLN A 95 15.00 1.12 0.61
N LYS A 96 13.72 1.33 0.94
CA LYS A 96 13.01 2.58 0.66
C LYS A 96 12.50 3.19 1.96
N ARG A 97 12.69 4.50 2.10
CA ARG A 97 12.04 5.28 3.17
C ARG A 97 10.56 5.36 2.86
N GLY A 98 9.74 4.88 3.78
CA GLY A 98 8.30 4.82 3.61
C GLY A 98 7.62 4.29 4.86
N ILE A 99 6.31 4.13 4.73
CA ILE A 99 5.47 3.51 5.74
C ILE A 99 5.25 2.06 5.32
N PHE A 100 5.12 1.14 6.26
CA PHE A 100 4.73 -0.22 5.94
C PHE A 100 3.86 -0.79 7.04
N TYR A 101 2.94 -1.68 6.65
CA TYR A 101 2.18 -2.47 7.63
C TYR A 101 3.10 -3.48 8.30
N TRP A 102 2.89 -3.79 9.57
CA TRP A 102 3.46 -4.97 10.23
C TRP A 102 2.63 -5.31 11.48
N TRP A 103 2.38 -6.59 11.76
CA TRP A 103 1.44 -6.99 12.82
C TRP A 103 2.07 -7.12 14.21
N TRP A 104 3.38 -7.33 14.32
CA TRP A 104 4.05 -7.55 15.60
C TRP A 104 5.54 -7.17 15.58
N PRO A 105 6.10 -6.49 16.59
CA PRO A 105 7.53 -6.15 16.61
C PRO A 105 8.43 -7.39 16.45
N ASP A 106 9.26 -7.44 15.40
CA ASP A 106 10.18 -8.55 15.17
C ASP A 106 11.59 -8.09 14.75
N ALA A 107 12.51 -9.06 14.68
CA ALA A 107 13.91 -8.80 14.35
C ALA A 107 14.13 -8.41 12.87
N LEU A 108 13.14 -8.63 12.00
CA LEU A 108 13.30 -8.53 10.55
C LEU A 108 13.62 -7.11 10.09
N PHE A 109 13.04 -6.10 10.75
CA PHE A 109 13.23 -4.68 10.43
C PHE A 109 13.98 -3.89 11.52
N THR A 110 14.64 -4.55 12.46
CA THR A 110 15.30 -3.85 13.59
C THR A 110 16.37 -2.87 13.12
N ALA A 111 17.09 -3.19 12.04
CA ALA A 111 18.11 -2.31 11.46
C ALA A 111 17.52 -0.97 10.96
N GLN A 112 16.26 -0.96 10.54
CA GLN A 112 15.56 0.23 10.06
C GLN A 112 15.04 1.12 11.19
N ARG A 113 15.04 0.61 12.44
CA ARG A 113 14.49 1.29 13.64
C ARG A 113 13.10 1.89 13.37
N PRO A 114 12.13 1.09 12.89
CA PRO A 114 10.81 1.60 12.54
C PRO A 114 10.12 2.21 13.75
N LYS A 115 9.39 3.30 13.51
CA LYS A 115 8.54 3.94 14.51
C LYS A 115 7.08 3.65 14.19
N ARG A 116 6.31 3.26 15.20
CA ARG A 116 4.87 3.08 15.06
C ARG A 116 4.21 4.42 14.75
N VAL A 117 3.46 4.47 13.66
CA VAL A 117 2.60 5.61 13.34
C VAL A 117 1.41 5.58 14.30
N VAL A 118 1.20 6.66 15.05
CA VAL A 118 0.08 6.83 15.97
C VAL A 118 -0.82 7.92 15.41
N PHE A 119 -2.10 7.62 15.27
CA PHE A 119 -3.11 8.56 14.80
C PHE A 119 -3.84 9.19 15.98
N PRO A 120 -4.32 10.44 15.86
CA PRO A 120 -5.22 11.04 16.84
C PRO A 120 -6.45 10.17 17.08
N THR A 121 -6.95 10.20 18.32
CA THR A 121 -8.18 9.56 18.79
C THR A 121 -9.30 10.58 18.89
#